data_AF-A0AAP0PJ74-F1
#
_entry.id   AF-A0AAP0PJ74-F1
#
_cell.length_a   1.000
_cell.length_b   1.000
_cell.length_c   1.000
_cell.angle_alpha   90.00
_cell.angle_beta   90.00
_cell.angle_gamma   90.00
#
_symmetry.space_group_name_H-M   'P 1'
#
loop_
_entity.id
_entity.type
_entity.pdbx_description
1 polymer ?
#
loop_
_entity_poly.entity_id
_entity_poly.type
_entity_poly.pdbx_seq_one_letter_code
_entity_poly.pdbx_strand_id
1 'polypeptide(L)' 'MELLMESLKEIQLRFYRDFPPHPKEQLYGFATPSTMKPTQWSYPRGGVNQIPGECTISGDVRLTPFYDINDVTSMQT' A
#
# COMPACT_ATOMS: atom_id res chain seq x y z
N MET A 1 6.32 5.21 15.59
CA MET A 1 6.61 4.64 14.26
C MET A 1 6.24 3.17 14.14
N GLU A 2 6.44 2.35 15.18
CA GLU A 2 6.10 0.93 15.21
C GLU A 2 4.63 0.64 14.83
N LEU A 3 3.69 1.40 15.39
CA LEU A 3 2.26 1.28 15.05
C LEU A 3 1.98 1.55 13.56
N LEU A 4 2.68 2.52 12.97
CA LEU A 4 2.54 2.83 11.55
C LEU A 4 3.08 1.70 10.67
N MET A 5 4.14 1.00 11.10
CA MET A 5 4.65 -0.19 10.38
C MET A 5 3.64 -1.33 10.39
N GLU A 6 3.04 -1.62 11.55
CA GLU A 6 2.05 -2.69 11.64
C GLU A 6 0.80 -2.36 10.83
N SER A 7 0.35 -1.10 10.89
CA SER A 7 -0.77 -0.62 10.08
C SER A 7 -0.50 -0.74 8.58
N LEU A 8 0.69 -0.33 8.13
CA LEU A 8 1.11 -0.46 6.74
C LEU A 8 1.12 -1.93 6.29
N LYS A 9 1.65 -2.83 7.11
CA LYS A 9 1.70 -4.26 6.82
C LYS A 9 0.29 -4.83 6.64
N GLU A 10 -0.65 -4.50 7.52
CA GLU A 10 -2.04 -4.94 7.39
C GLU A 10 -2.72 -4.37 6.14
N ILE A 11 -2.49 -3.10 5.81
CA ILE A 11 -2.98 -2.48 4.57
C ILE A 11 -2.43 -3.23 3.34
N GLN A 12 -1.13 -3.53 3.32
CA GLN A 12 -0.52 -4.29 2.23
C GLN A 12 -1.10 -5.70 2.11
N LEU A 13 -1.28 -6.41 3.23
CA LEU A 13 -1.86 -7.75 3.24
C LEU A 13 -3.30 -7.75 2.71
N ARG A 14 -4.12 -6.77 3.12
CA ARG A 14 -5.48 -6.57 2.58
C ARG A 14 -5.45 -6.30 1.08
N PHE A 15 -4.58 -5.40 0.62
CA PHE A 15 -4.44 -5.08 -0.80
C PHE A 15 -4.12 -6.34 -1.62
N TYR A 16 -3.14 -7.14 -1.21
CA TYR A 16 -2.77 -8.34 -1.98
C TYR A 16 -3.82 -9.45 -1.91
N ARG A 17 -4.63 -9.51 -0.86
CA ARG A 17 -5.74 -10.45 -0.76
C ARG A 17 -6.89 -10.07 -1.69
N ASP A 18 -7.21 -8.78 -1.77
CA ASP A 18 -8.38 -8.30 -2.46
C ASP A 18 -8.07 -7.97 -3.95
N PHE A 19 -6.80 -7.73 -4.29
CA PHE A 19 -6.28 -7.58 -5.65
C PHE A 19 -5.25 -8.68 -6.01
N PRO A 20 -5.66 -9.96 -6.06
CA PRO A 20 -4.77 -11.06 -6.42
C PRO A 20 -4.35 -10.98 -7.91
N PRO A 21 -3.33 -11.75 -8.32
CA PRO A 21 -2.98 -11.88 -9.73
C PRO A 21 -4.18 -12.33 -10.57
N HIS A 22 -4.49 -11.59 -11.62
CA HIS A 22 -5.64 -11.85 -12.47
C HIS A 22 -5.23 -12.68 -13.70
N PRO A 23 -5.93 -13.77 -14.08
CA PRO A 23 -5.52 -14.64 -15.20
C PRO A 23 -5.33 -13.92 -16.54
N LYS A 24 -6.08 -12.83 -16.77
CA LYS A 24 -5.93 -11.98 -17.96
C LYS A 24 -4.59 -11.23 -18.01
N GLU A 25 -3.90 -11.03 -16.89
CA GLU A 25 -2.58 -10.39 -16.88
C GLU A 25 -1.59 -11.17 -17.75
N GLN A 26 -1.60 -12.50 -17.65
CA GLN A 26 -0.77 -13.36 -18.49
C GLN A 26 -1.19 -13.32 -19.97
N LEU A 27 -2.50 -13.25 -20.24
CA LEU A 27 -3.04 -13.18 -21.61
C LEU A 27 -2.64 -11.89 -22.33
N TYR A 28 -2.66 -10.76 -21.62
CA TYR A 28 -2.33 -9.43 -22.18
C TYR A 28 -0.86 -9.06 -21.99
N GLY A 29 -0.02 -9.96 -21.47
CA GLY A 29 1.43 -9.76 -21.34
C GLY A 29 1.86 -8.83 -20.21
N PHE A 30 1.03 -8.64 -19.17
CA PHE A 30 1.41 -7.91 -17.96
C PHE A 30 2.42 -8.75 -17.17
N ALA A 31 3.66 -8.26 -17.06
CA ALA A 31 4.76 -8.96 -16.38
C ALA A 31 4.61 -9.01 -14.85
N THR A 32 3.83 -8.08 -14.27
CA THR A 32 3.61 -7.97 -12.83
C THR A 32 2.15 -7.67 -12.52
N PRO A 33 1.59 -8.32 -11.47
CA PRO A 33 0.23 -8.04 -10.99
C PRO A 33 0.15 -6.67 -10.30
N SER A 34 -1.03 -6.33 -9.79
CA SER A 34 -1.25 -5.12 -8.99
C SER A 34 -0.31 -5.07 -7.78
N THR A 35 0.27 -3.90 -7.48
CA THR A 35 1.24 -3.71 -6.39
C THR A 35 1.04 -2.41 -5.63
N MET A 36 1.33 -2.42 -4.33
CA MET A 36 1.32 -1.25 -3.47
C MET A 36 2.71 -1.05 -2.84
N LYS A 37 3.29 0.14 -3.00
CA LYS A 37 4.61 0.47 -2.47
C LYS A 37 4.57 1.75 -1.63
N PRO A 38 4.92 1.70 -0.33
CA PRO A 38 5.11 2.90 0.47
C PRO A 38 6.44 3.57 0.07
N THR A 39 6.39 4.78 -0.44
CA THR A 39 7.54 5.47 -1.04
C THR A 39 8.05 6.64 -0.20
N GLN A 40 7.21 7.25 0.64
CA GLN A 40 7.59 8.41 1.47
C GLN A 40 7.10 8.28 2.90
N TRP A 41 8.00 8.60 3.83
CA TRP A 41 7.81 8.41 5.25
C TRP A 41 8.23 9.69 5.95
N SER A 42 7.34 10.29 6.72
CA SER A 42 7.58 11.52 7.47
C SER A 42 7.21 11.30 8.94
N TYR A 43 8.01 11.84 9.83
CA TYR A 43 7.73 11.88 11.26
C TYR A 43 8.31 13.18 11.82
N PRO A 44 7.70 13.76 12.86
CA PRO A 44 8.19 14.98 13.48
C PRO A 44 9.61 14.75 14.00
N ARG A 45 10.51 15.71 13.75
CA ARG A 45 11.89 15.65 14.22
C ARG A 45 11.90 15.63 15.77
N GLY A 46 12.11 14.45 16.33
CA GLY A 46 12.41 14.23 17.74
C GLY A 46 13.85 13.74 17.94
N GLY A 47 14.28 13.66 19.20
CA GLY A 47 15.51 12.92 19.51
C GLY A 47 15.34 11.43 19.19
N VAL A 48 16.43 10.74 18.86
CA VAL A 48 16.46 9.29 18.55
C VAL A 48 15.82 8.44 19.67
N ASN A 49 15.78 8.97 20.89
CA ASN A 49 15.23 8.30 22.08
C ASN A 49 13.74 8.61 22.33
N GLN A 50 13.07 9.32 21.42
CA GLN A 50 11.67 9.72 21.56
C GLN A 50 10.80 8.96 20.56
N ILE A 51 9.66 8.46 21.02
CA ILE A 51 8.66 7.87 20.14
C ILE A 51 7.86 9.02 19.52
N PRO A 52 7.82 9.16 18.19
CA PRO A 52 7.04 10.20 17.54
C PRO A 52 5.54 9.96 17.77
N GLY A 53 4.82 11.01 18.20
CA GLY A 53 3.38 10.96 18.47
C GLY A 53 2.52 10.87 17.21
N GLU A 54 3.04 11.31 16.07
CA GLU A 54 2.41 11.17 14.75
C GLU A 54 3.46 10.75 13.72
N CYS A 55 3.04 10.03 12.68
CA CYS A 55 3.87 9.68 11.53
C CYS A 55 2.96 9.66 10.29
N THR A 56 3.47 10.11 9.15
CA THR A 56 2.76 10.09 7.87
C THR A 56 3.49 9.17 6.91
N ILE A 57 2.73 8.32 6.22
CA ILE A 57 3.24 7.46 5.15
C ILE A 57 2.46 7.73 3.87
N SER A 58 3.20 7.87 2.78
CA SER A 58 2.65 8.02 1.44
C SER A 58 3.24 6.95 0.54
N GLY A 59 2.43 6.45 -0.37
CA GLY A 59 2.80 5.37 -1.27
C GLY A 59 2.06 5.42 -2.58
N ASP A 60 2.53 4.60 -3.50
CA ASP A 60 2.02 4.47 -4.85
C ASP A 60 1.33 3.11 -5.01
N VAL A 61 0.17 3.11 -5.64
CA VAL A 61 -0.55 1.91 -6.03
C VAL A 61 -0.51 1.77 -7.56
N ARG A 62 -0.12 0.60 -8.03
CA ARG A 62 -0.22 0.20 -9.43
C ARG A 62 -1.30 -0.85 -9.54
N LEU A 63 -2.36 -0.55 -10.27
CA LEU A 63 -3.44 -1.49 -10.58
C LEU A 63 -3.31 -1.98 -12.01
N THR A 64 -3.56 -3.26 -12.21
CA THR A 64 -3.84 -3.80 -13.54
C THR A 64 -5.24 -3.37 -13.97
N PRO A 65 -5.50 -3.22 -15.29
CA PRO A 65 -6.75 -2.64 -15.81
C PRO A 65 -7.99 -3.53 -15.59
N PHE A 66 -7.86 -4.63 -14.85
CA PHE A 66 -8.93 -5.57 -14.54
C PHE A 66 -9.66 -5.25 -13.23
N TYR A 67 -9.15 -4.28 -12.47
CA TYR A 67 -9.72 -3.82 -11.20
C TYR A 67 -10.12 -2.35 -11.31
N ASP A 68 -11.21 -1.97 -10.64
CA ASP A 68 -11.67 -0.58 -10.61
C ASP A 68 -10.88 0.23 -9.57
N ILE A 69 -10.58 1.49 -9.88
CA ILE A 69 -9.88 2.40 -8.96
C ILE A 69 -10.75 2.79 -7.76
N ASN A 70 -12.07 2.74 -7.92
CA ASN A 70 -13.01 3.01 -6.83
C ASN A 70 -12.91 1.95 -5.73
N ASP A 71 -12.64 0.69 -6.10
CA ASP A 71 -12.47 -0.40 -5.15
C ASP A 71 -11.26 -0.15 -4.24
N VAL A 72 -10.14 0.31 -4.81
CA VAL A 72 -8.94 0.68 -4.02
C VAL A 72 -9.20 1.89 -3.13
N THR A 73 -9.93 2.89 -3.61
CA THR A 73 -10.16 4.11 -2.83
C THR A 73 -11.07 3.84 -1.64
N SER A 74 -12.05 2.93 -1.78
CA SER A 74 -12.95 2.53 -0.70
C SER A 74 -12.23 1.84 0.47
N MET A 75 -11.07 1.22 0.23
CA MET A 75 -10.26 0.59 1.27
C MET A 75 -9.56 1.57 2.22
N GLN A 76 -9.44 2.85 1.86
CA GLN A 76 -8.70 3.84 2.65
C GLN A 76 -9.47 4.40 3.86
N THR A 77 -10.69 3.92 4.11
CA THR A 77 -11.59 4.37 5.20
C THR A 77 -11.84 3.25 6.19
#